data_AF-A0A8I1MM79-F1
#
_entry.id   AF-A0A8I1MM79-F1
#
_cell.length_a   1.000
_cell.length_b   1.000
_cell.length_c   1.000
_cell.angle_alpha   90.00
_cell.angle_beta   90.00
_cell.angle_gamma   90.00
#
_symmetry.space_group_name_H-M   'P 1'
#
loop_
_entity.id
_entity.type
_entity.pdbx_description
1 polymer ?
#
loop_
_entity_poly.entity_id
_entity_poly.type
_entity_poly.pdbx_seq_one_letter_code
_entity_poly.pdbx_strand_id
1 'polypeptide(L)' 'MFGNIRKFVTEVRVELGKAQWPWDPNEKGFKRYKELADSTMVVLIAMVILGAYIALFDFFLINIVGFLTRQ' A
#
# COMPACT_ATOMS: atom_id res chain seq x y z
N MET A 1 29.40 25.12 -5.73
CA MET A 1 28.47 23.99 -6.00
C MET A 1 28.48 22.95 -4.86
N PHE A 2 29.63 22.40 -4.45
CA PHE A 2 29.73 21.40 -3.36
C PHE A 2 29.21 21.85 -1.98
N GLY A 3 29.30 23.14 -1.63
CA GLY A 3 28.79 23.66 -0.36
C GLY A 3 27.26 23.57 -0.22
N ASN A 4 26.52 23.73 -1.32
CA ASN A 4 25.06 23.69 -1.31
C ASN A 4 24.54 22.25 -1.16
N ILE A 5 25.24 21.28 -1.77
CA ILE A 5 24.92 19.85 -1.62
C ILE A 5 25.11 19.39 -0.17
N ARG A 6 26.19 19.83 0.50
CA ARG A 6 26.42 19.50 1.91
C ARG A 6 25.35 20.07 2.84
N LYS A 7 24.92 21.31 2.61
CA LYS A 7 23.81 21.93 3.36
C LYS A 7 22.50 21.17 3.16
N PHE A 8 22.15 20.88 1.90
CA PHE A 8 20.94 20.11 1.57
C PHE A 8 20.91 18.72 2.23
N VAL A 9 22.01 17.96 2.17
CA VAL A 9 22.07 16.63 2.80
C VAL A 9 21.95 16.73 4.33
N THR A 10 22.48 17.79 4.92
CA THR A 10 22.39 18.03 6.37
C THR A 10 20.95 18.37 6.78
N GLU A 11 20.26 19.21 6.02
CA GLU A 11 18.84 19.53 6.23
C GLU A 11 17.95 18.31 6.05
N VAL A 12 18.12 17.56 4.97
CA VAL A 12 17.36 16.32 4.72
C VAL A 12 17.55 15.32 5.87
N ARG A 13 18.77 15.17 6.39
CA ARG A 13 19.03 14.28 7.54
C ARG A 13 18.30 14.74 8.81
N VAL A 14 18.23 16.05 9.05
CA VAL A 14 17.50 16.62 10.20
C VAL A 14 15.99 16.37 10.06
N GLU A 15 15.42 16.61 8.87
CA GLU A 15 14.00 16.37 8.63
C GLU A 15 13.64 14.88 8.65
N LEU A 16 14.51 14.01 8.12
CA LEU A 16 14.32 12.56 8.17
C LEU A 16 14.31 12.03 9.61
N GLY A 17 14.99 12.70 10.54
CA GLY A 17 14.96 12.37 11.96
C GLY A 17 13.65 12.74 12.67
N LYS A 18 12.85 13.64 12.09
CA LYS A 18 11.52 14.01 12.60
C LYS A 18 10.43 13.09 12.06
N ALA A 19 10.70 12.37 10.96
CA ALA A 19 9.75 11.43 10.38
C ALA A 19 9.42 10.32 11.39
N GLN A 20 8.13 10.08 11.58
CA GLN A 20 7.66 8.92 12.34
C GLN A 20 7.76 7.71 11.43
N TRP A 21 8.79 6.90 11.66
CA TRP A 21 8.96 5.66 10.93
C TRP A 21 8.08 4.58 11.56
N PRO A 22 7.32 3.80 10.77
CA PRO A 22 6.32 2.88 11.30
C PRO A 22 6.94 1.56 11.83
N TRP A 23 8.14 1.66 12.43
CA TRP A 23 8.78 0.57 13.12
C TRP A 23 9.19 0.97 14.53
N ASP A 24 8.96 0.10 15.51
CA ASP A 24 9.33 0.39 16.90
C ASP A 24 10.81 0.02 17.15
N PRO A 25 11.71 0.98 17.42
CA PRO A 25 13.12 0.70 17.67
C PRO A 25 13.39 -0.09 18.97
N ASN A 26 12.41 -0.18 19.89
CA ASN A 26 12.55 -0.88 21.17
C ASN A 26 12.20 -2.37 21.07
N GLU A 27 11.46 -2.78 20.04
CA GLU A 27 11.08 -4.16 19.84
C GLU A 27 12.01 -4.88 18.85
N LYS A 28 12.45 -6.09 19.21
CA LYS A 28 13.31 -6.92 18.34
C LYS A 28 12.47 -7.87 17.49
N GLY A 29 12.88 -8.04 16.23
CA GLY A 29 12.31 -9.04 15.31
C GLY A 29 11.03 -8.57 14.60
N PHE A 30 10.12 -9.51 14.33
CA PHE A 30 8.90 -9.27 13.54
C PHE A 30 7.92 -8.27 14.17
N LYS A 31 7.91 -8.14 15.50
CA LYS A 31 7.02 -7.19 16.18
C LYS A 31 7.39 -5.72 15.90
N ARG A 32 8.65 -5.46 15.54
CA ARG A 32 9.16 -4.15 15.11
C ARG A 32 8.35 -3.55 13.96
N TYR A 33 7.82 -4.39 13.06
CA TYR A 33 7.09 -3.96 11.86
C TYR A 33 5.58 -4.19 11.97
N LYS A 34 5.06 -4.34 13.20
CA LYS A 34 3.64 -4.67 13.42
C LYS A 34 2.71 -3.64 12.76
N GLU A 35 3.04 -2.35 12.84
CA GLU A 35 2.25 -1.29 12.20
C GLU A 35 2.29 -1.34 10.67
N LEU A 36 3.46 -1.63 10.06
CA LEU A 36 3.55 -1.86 8.61
C LEU A 36 2.70 -3.07 8.19
N ALA A 37 2.84 -4.18 8.93
CA ALA A 37 2.18 -5.43 8.59
C ALA A 37 0.65 -5.28 8.69
N ASP A 38 0.16 -4.61 9.73
CA ASP A 38 -1.26 -4.33 9.92
C ASP A 38 -1.80 -3.43 8.80
N SER A 39 -1.09 -2.35 8.48
CA SER A 39 -1.45 -1.45 7.38
C SER A 39 -1.49 -2.17 6.03
N THR A 40 -0.49 -3.01 5.76
CA THR A 40 -0.40 -3.78 4.51
C THR A 40 -1.51 -4.84 4.43
N MET A 41 -1.83 -5.50 5.54
CA MET A 41 -2.87 -6.52 5.61
C MET A 41 -4.25 -5.94 5.28
N VAL A 42 -4.56 -4.74 5.78
CA VAL A 42 -5.81 -4.05 5.42
C VAL A 42 -5.88 -3.77 3.92
N VAL A 43 -4.79 -3.29 3.31
CA VAL A 43 -4.76 -3.03 1.86
C VAL A 43 -4.96 -4.32 1.06
N LEU A 44 -4.33 -5.43 1.47
CA LEU A 44 -4.52 -6.74 0.83
C LEU A 44 -5.99 -7.18 0.88
N ILE A 45 -6.64 -7.07 2.03
CA ILE A 45 -8.06 -7.42 2.19
C ILE A 45 -8.94 -6.55 1.29
N ALA A 46 -8.69 -5.25 1.24
CA ALA A 46 -9.42 -4.33 0.38
C ALA A 46 -9.28 -4.70 -1.11
N MET A 47 -8.07 -5.05 -1.56
CA MET A 47 -7.83 -5.49 -2.94
C MET A 47 -8.58 -6.78 -3.28
N VAL A 48 -8.64 -7.75 -2.36
CA VAL A 48 -9.39 -9.00 -2.56
C VAL A 48 -10.89 -8.73 -2.67
N ILE A 49 -11.46 -7.93 -1.76
CA ILE A 49 -12.90 -7.61 -1.78
C ILE A 49 -13.26 -6.85 -3.06
N LEU A 50 -12.45 -5.87 -3.46
CA LEU A 50 -12.67 -5.13 -4.71
C LEU A 50 -12.57 -6.04 -5.94
N GLY A 51 -11.57 -6.92 -5.98
CA GLY A 51 -11.41 -7.88 -7.07
C GLY A 51 -12.59 -8.85 -7.16
N ALA A 52 -13.08 -9.34 -6.03
CA ALA A 52 -14.26 -10.20 -5.97
C ALA A 52 -15.52 -9.48 -6.47
N TYR A 53 -15.71 -8.22 -6.08
CA TYR A 53 -16.81 -7.38 -6.59
C TYR A 53 -16.74 -7.29 -8.12
N ILE A 54 -15.61 -6.84 -8.67
CA ILE A 54 -15.45 -6.67 -10.13
C ILE A 54 -15.73 -8.00 -10.86
N ALA A 55 -15.13 -9.10 -10.40
CA ALA A 55 -15.32 -10.41 -11.00
C ALA A 55 -16.78 -10.88 -11.02
N LEU A 56 -17.56 -10.58 -9.97
CA LEU A 56 -18.99 -10.91 -9.91
C LEU A 56 -19.77 -10.15 -10.98
N PHE A 57 -19.54 -8.84 -11.12
CA PHE A 57 -20.23 -8.03 -12.12
C PHE A 57 -19.83 -8.43 -13.55
N ASP A 58 -18.55 -8.72 -13.78
CA ASP A 58 -18.07 -9.24 -15.06
C ASP A 58 -18.75 -10.57 -15.41
N PHE A 59 -18.89 -11.48 -14.44
CA PHE A 59 -19.60 -12.75 -14.62
C PHE A 59 -21.09 -12.52 -14.98
N PHE A 60 -21.78 -11.63 -14.28
CA PHE A 60 -23.16 -11.30 -14.60
C PHE A 60 -23.29 -10.70 -16.01
N LEU A 61 -22.42 -9.75 -16.35
CA LEU A 61 -22.43 -9.08 -17.64
C LEU A 61 -22.18 -10.07 -18.78
N ILE A 62 -21.17 -10.93 -18.68
CA ILE A 62 -20.87 -11.94 -19.71
C ILE A 62 -22.03 -12.90 -19.90
N ASN A 63 -22.68 -13.35 -18.82
CA ASN A 63 -23.82 -14.24 -18.93
C ASN A 63 -25.04 -13.55 -19.57
N ILE A 64 -25.35 -12.31 -19.16
CA ILE A 64 -26.51 -11.56 -19.68
C ILE A 64 -26.29 -11.15 -21.14
N VAL A 65 -25.12 -10.58 -21.47
CA VAL A 65 -24.78 -10.16 -22.83
C VAL A 65 -24.63 -11.37 -23.74
N GLY A 66 -24.03 -12.45 -23.25
CA GLY A 66 -23.94 -13.72 -23.97
C GLY A 66 -25.30 -14.33 -24.25
N PHE A 67 -26.25 -14.21 -23.32
CA PHE A 67 -27.64 -14.63 -23.53
C PHE A 67 -28.37 -13.74 -24.56
N LEU A 68 -28.18 -12.41 -24.51
CA LEU A 68 -28.81 -11.47 -25.44
C LEU A 68 -28.25 -11.55 -26.86
N THR A 69 -26.96 -11.82 -27.02
CA THR A 69 -26.27 -11.76 -28.33
C THR A 69 -26.36 -13.08 -29.10
N ARG A 70 -26.75 -14.18 -28.43
CA ARG A 70 -26.89 -15.51 -29.05
C ARG A 70 -28.34 -15.87 -29.41
N GLN A 71 -29.23 -14.88 -29.40
CA GLN A 71 -30.51 -14.84 -30.12
C GLN A 71 -30.34 -13.93 -31.33
#